data_AF-A0A950UF65-F1
#
_entry.id   AF-A0A950UF65-F1
#
_cell.length_a   1.000
_cell.length_b   1.000
_cell.length_c   1.000
_cell.angle_alpha   90.00
_cell.angle_beta   90.00
_cell.angle_gamma   90.00
#
_symmetry.space_group_name_H-M   'P 1'
#
loop_
_entity.id
_entity.type
_entity.pdbx_description
1 polymer ?
#
loop_
_entity_poly.entity_id
_entity_poly.type
_entity_poly.pdbx_seq_one_letter_code
_entity_poly.pdbx_strand_id
1 'polypeptide(L)'
;MDLDTLREAAIEATARALIEKHGIAPDEDSEEWEEEYRRQFAALKQRYGNQIALSPRPAAATQRQLPELRGTPEEQRWGASIREERLREIPNEAVQVFLVQTWPRAKQWVDTRDVPTRVLLQRLKPQYDEWRRKRTEATEARKAEARKKAAEAAAYRQKLQDAGITADGLVEMVDASDRFDPAPIAAKLAEITVGDRHLRVFETSDPNLLLVKEKDLRGSRDYAIERDEGLVADLKLYGEAP
;
A
#
# COMPACT_ATOMS: atom_id res chain seq x y z
N MET A 1 -4.71 15.22 42.23
CA MET A 1 -4.26 13.82 42.11
C MET A 1 -2.78 13.87 41.79
N ASP A 2 -1.94 13.07 42.44
CA ASP A 2 -0.51 12.98 42.12
C ASP A 2 -0.32 12.28 40.76
N LEU A 3 0.76 12.62 40.04
CA LEU A 3 1.04 12.15 38.68
C LEU A 3 1.19 10.63 38.63
N ASP A 4 1.82 10.04 39.64
CA ASP A 4 1.99 8.59 39.72
C ASP A 4 0.66 7.89 40.02
N THR A 5 -0.19 8.47 40.87
CA THR A 5 -1.55 7.94 41.09
C THR A 5 -2.41 8.03 39.81
N LEU A 6 -2.24 9.08 39.01
CA LEU A 6 -3.00 9.28 37.76
C LEU A 6 -2.56 8.29 36.67
N ARG A 7 -1.28 7.93 36.63
CA ARG A 7 -0.75 6.88 35.74
C ARG A 7 -1.31 5.51 36.09
N GLU A 8 -1.23 5.11 37.35
CA GLU A 8 -1.77 3.81 37.81
C GLU A 8 -3.27 3.70 37.54
N ALA A 9 -4.03 4.77 37.82
CA ALA A 9 -5.47 4.78 37.53
C ALA A 9 -5.79 4.73 36.03
N ALA A 10 -4.93 5.28 35.17
CA ALA A 10 -5.10 5.20 33.72
C ALA A 10 -4.78 3.81 33.16
N ILE A 11 -3.74 3.15 33.69
CA ILE A 11 -3.39 1.76 33.36
C ILE A 11 -4.56 0.83 33.70
N GLU A 12 -5.08 0.95 34.93
CA GLU A 12 -6.21 0.12 35.39
C GLU A 12 -7.50 0.41 34.60
N ALA A 13 -7.77 1.70 34.31
CA ALA A 13 -8.92 2.09 33.50
C ALA A 13 -8.81 1.60 32.05
N THR A 14 -7.62 1.60 31.46
CA THR A 14 -7.36 1.07 30.11
C THR A 14 -7.55 -0.44 30.07
N ALA A 15 -6.94 -1.17 31.01
CA ALA A 15 -7.13 -2.61 31.10
C ALA A 15 -8.61 -2.95 31.27
N ARG A 16 -9.32 -2.24 32.16
CA ARG A 16 -10.76 -2.45 32.41
C ARG A 16 -11.62 -2.08 31.20
N ALA A 17 -11.36 -0.95 30.54
CA ALA A 17 -12.10 -0.52 29.35
C ALA A 17 -11.87 -1.48 28.17
N LEU A 18 -10.65 -1.96 27.99
CA LEU A 18 -10.34 -2.95 26.95
C LEU A 18 -10.95 -4.32 27.29
N ILE A 19 -10.98 -4.72 28.55
CA ILE A 19 -11.67 -5.96 28.97
C ILE A 19 -13.19 -5.83 28.83
N GLU A 20 -13.77 -4.67 29.15
CA GLU A 20 -15.21 -4.44 29.02
C GLU A 20 -15.63 -4.36 27.54
N LYS A 21 -14.81 -3.74 26.70
CA LYS A 21 -15.07 -3.53 25.27
C LYS A 21 -14.67 -4.71 24.38
N HIS A 22 -13.64 -5.46 24.78
CA HIS A 22 -13.02 -6.52 23.98
C HIS A 22 -12.95 -7.88 24.67
N GLY A 23 -13.37 -8.00 25.94
CA GLY A 23 -13.41 -9.25 26.71
C GLY A 23 -12.05 -9.75 27.22
N ILE A 24 -10.96 -9.16 26.72
CA ILE A 24 -9.55 -9.45 27.00
C ILE A 24 -8.77 -8.14 26.88
N ALA A 25 -7.83 -7.88 27.81
CA ALA A 25 -6.86 -6.79 27.63
C ALA A 25 -5.75 -7.24 26.67
N PRO A 26 -5.49 -6.52 25.57
CA PRO A 26 -4.27 -6.71 24.78
C PRO A 26 -3.03 -6.32 25.64
N ASP A 27 -1.84 -6.74 25.17
CA ASP A 27 -0.57 -6.48 25.85
C ASP A 27 -0.32 -4.97 26.01
N GLU A 28 0.34 -4.56 27.10
CA GLU A 28 0.57 -3.15 27.44
C GLU A 28 1.45 -2.44 26.39
N ASP A 29 2.29 -3.20 25.69
CA ASP A 29 3.15 -2.72 24.60
C ASP A 29 2.42 -2.62 23.23
N SER A 30 1.11 -2.84 23.17
CA SER A 30 0.36 -2.79 21.91
C SER A 30 -0.16 -1.39 21.58
N GLU A 31 -0.15 -1.00 20.30
CA GLU A 31 -0.68 0.31 19.86
C GLU A 31 -2.14 0.54 20.29
N GLU A 32 -2.98 -0.49 20.30
CA GLU A 32 -4.37 -0.41 20.79
C GLU A 32 -4.44 -0.13 22.30
N TRP A 33 -3.53 -0.74 23.07
CA TRP A 33 -3.38 -0.45 24.49
C TRP A 33 -2.81 0.93 24.71
N GLU A 34 -1.77 1.34 23.96
CA GLU A 34 -1.20 2.68 24.03
C GLU A 34 -2.20 3.77 23.63
N GLU A 35 -3.02 3.54 22.61
CA GLU A 35 -4.06 4.47 22.15
C GLU A 35 -5.18 4.60 23.18
N GLU A 36 -5.67 3.47 23.72
CA GLU A 36 -6.69 3.49 24.77
C GLU A 36 -6.09 4.04 26.08
N TYR A 37 -4.83 3.76 26.40
CA TYR A 37 -4.09 4.38 27.50
C TYR A 37 -3.93 5.88 27.32
N ARG A 38 -3.50 6.38 26.16
CA ARG A 38 -3.46 7.81 25.88
C ARG A 38 -4.85 8.44 26.00
N ARG A 39 -5.91 7.73 25.57
CA ARG A 39 -7.29 8.19 25.69
C ARG A 39 -7.78 8.25 27.13
N GLN A 40 -7.57 7.20 27.93
CA GLN A 40 -7.98 7.13 29.34
C GLN A 40 -7.14 8.08 30.20
N PHE A 41 -5.83 8.16 29.93
CA PHE A 41 -4.93 9.11 30.56
C PHE A 41 -5.33 10.56 30.23
N ALA A 42 -5.66 10.87 28.97
CA ALA A 42 -6.18 12.18 28.58
C ALA A 42 -7.55 12.48 29.22
N ALA A 43 -8.45 11.50 29.28
CA ALA A 43 -9.77 11.65 29.91
C ALA A 43 -9.68 11.86 31.42
N LEU A 44 -8.80 11.13 32.12
CA LEU A 44 -8.51 11.32 33.54
C LEU A 44 -7.83 12.67 33.76
N LYS A 45 -6.84 13.04 32.94
CA LYS A 45 -6.21 14.36 32.98
C LYS A 45 -7.19 15.51 32.74
N GLN A 46 -8.18 15.34 31.85
CA GLN A 46 -9.26 16.30 31.61
C GLN A 46 -10.29 16.35 32.75
N ARG A 47 -10.61 15.21 33.37
CA ARG A 47 -11.51 15.14 34.55
C ARG A 47 -10.89 15.81 35.78
N TYR A 48 -9.56 15.77 35.90
CA TYR A 48 -8.81 16.41 36.98
C TYR A 48 -8.20 17.78 36.61
N GLY A 49 -8.43 18.28 35.38
CA GLY A 49 -7.93 19.56 34.87
C GLY A 49 -8.80 20.09 33.73
N ASN A 50 -9.59 21.12 34.01
CA ASN A 50 -10.67 21.71 33.20
C ASN A 50 -10.51 21.83 31.65
N GLN A 51 -11.62 21.45 30.98
CA GLN A 51 -12.31 22.06 29.80
C GLN A 51 -11.91 21.79 28.31
N ILE A 52 -12.86 21.09 27.63
CA ILE A 52 -13.47 21.26 26.27
C ILE A 52 -13.08 20.36 25.06
N ALA A 53 -14.16 19.73 24.54
CA ALA A 53 -14.55 19.27 23.18
C ALA A 53 -14.03 17.94 22.57
N LEU A 54 -14.98 17.03 22.31
CA LEU A 54 -14.91 15.94 21.32
C LEU A 54 -16.25 15.76 20.60
N SER A 55 -16.22 15.71 19.26
CA SER A 55 -16.75 14.58 18.46
C SER A 55 -16.60 14.86 16.96
N PRO A 56 -16.33 13.80 16.18
CA PRO A 56 -17.25 13.52 15.08
C PRO A 56 -17.74 12.06 15.04
N ARG A 57 -18.94 11.94 14.47
CA ARG A 57 -19.81 10.77 14.28
C ARG A 57 -19.20 9.72 13.33
N PRO A 58 -19.45 8.41 13.53
CA PRO A 58 -18.96 7.38 12.61
C PRO A 58 -19.72 7.37 11.28
N ALA A 59 -18.97 7.11 10.20
CA ALA A 59 -19.48 6.94 8.84
C ALA A 59 -20.18 5.58 8.65
N ALA A 60 -21.11 5.53 7.70
CA ALA A 60 -21.94 4.37 7.40
C ALA A 60 -21.12 3.16 6.90
N ALA A 61 -21.52 1.96 7.34
CA ALA A 61 -20.88 0.70 7.01
C ALA A 61 -20.98 0.39 5.51
N THR A 62 -19.83 0.30 4.84
CA THR A 62 -19.71 -0.24 3.48
C THR A 62 -20.08 -1.72 3.51
N GLN A 63 -20.94 -2.18 2.60
CA GLN A 63 -21.25 -3.60 2.42
C GLN A 63 -19.95 -4.38 2.20
N ARG A 64 -19.54 -5.15 3.21
CA ARG A 64 -18.34 -5.99 3.13
C ARG A 64 -18.55 -7.07 2.10
N GLN A 65 -17.76 -7.05 1.04
CA GLN A 65 -17.62 -8.20 0.15
C GLN A 65 -16.98 -9.34 0.94
N LEU A 66 -17.80 -10.35 1.26
CA LEU A 66 -17.41 -11.52 2.01
C LEU A 66 -16.77 -12.52 1.02
N PRO A 67 -15.54 -13.03 1.26
CA PRO A 67 -14.92 -14.02 0.38
C PRO A 67 -15.75 -15.31 0.30
N GLU A 68 -15.72 -15.95 -0.86
CA GLU A 68 -16.39 -17.23 -1.12
C GLU A 68 -15.84 -18.34 -0.20
N LEU A 69 -16.76 -19.17 0.30
CA LEU A 69 -16.45 -20.28 1.17
C LEU A 69 -16.15 -21.53 0.33
N ARG A 70 -15.26 -22.40 0.82
CA ARG A 70 -14.96 -23.69 0.17
C ARG A 70 -15.96 -24.76 0.64
N GLY A 71 -16.25 -25.71 -0.25
CA GLY A 71 -17.14 -26.84 0.01
C GLY A 71 -18.27 -26.94 -1.01
N THR A 72 -19.18 -27.89 -0.80
CA THR A 72 -20.42 -28.02 -1.57
C THR A 72 -21.32 -26.79 -1.38
N PRO A 73 -22.27 -26.51 -2.28
CA PRO A 73 -23.20 -25.40 -2.11
C PRO A 73 -23.97 -25.41 -0.78
N GLU A 74 -24.24 -26.59 -0.22
CA GLU A 74 -24.88 -26.75 1.08
C GLU A 74 -23.94 -26.40 2.23
N GLU A 75 -22.68 -26.86 2.17
CA GLU A 75 -21.63 -26.48 3.14
C GLU A 75 -21.34 -24.98 3.10
N GLN A 76 -21.40 -24.35 1.92
CA GLN A 76 -21.23 -22.90 1.77
C GLN A 76 -22.40 -22.14 2.42
N ARG A 77 -23.65 -22.56 2.20
CA ARG A 77 -24.84 -21.94 2.82
C ARG A 77 -24.81 -22.11 4.34
N TRP A 78 -24.42 -23.28 4.82
CA TRP A 78 -24.28 -23.57 6.24
C TRP A 78 -23.13 -22.78 6.89
N GLY A 79 -21.96 -22.71 6.25
CA GLY A 79 -20.85 -21.89 6.70
C GLY A 79 -21.17 -20.39 6.69
N ALA A 80 -21.98 -19.93 5.73
CA ALA A 80 -22.43 -18.54 5.64
C ALA A 80 -23.36 -18.16 6.80
N SER A 81 -24.27 -19.04 7.23
CA SER A 81 -25.15 -18.75 8.37
C SER A 81 -24.37 -18.68 9.69
N ILE A 82 -23.44 -19.60 9.93
CA ILE A 82 -22.55 -19.57 11.12
C ILE A 82 -21.72 -18.28 11.12
N ARG A 83 -21.18 -17.89 9.95
CA ARG A 83 -20.39 -16.67 9.79
C ARG A 83 -21.21 -15.40 10.07
N GLU A 84 -22.43 -15.31 9.55
CA GLU A 84 -23.29 -14.14 9.77
C GLU A 84 -23.61 -13.97 11.26
N GLU A 85 -23.99 -15.05 11.94
CA GLU A 85 -24.29 -15.06 13.37
C GLU A 85 -23.07 -14.64 14.20
N ARG A 86 -21.89 -15.22 13.90
CA ARG A 86 -20.65 -14.88 14.62
C ARG A 86 -20.15 -13.47 14.34
N LEU A 87 -20.27 -12.97 13.12
CA LEU A 87 -19.90 -11.59 12.81
C LEU A 87 -20.84 -10.58 13.48
N ARG A 88 -22.11 -10.94 13.72
CA ARG A 88 -23.06 -10.10 14.47
C ARG A 88 -22.70 -10.01 15.95
N GLU A 89 -22.24 -11.11 16.54
CA GLU A 89 -21.92 -11.19 17.97
C GLU A 89 -20.54 -10.66 18.36
N ILE A 90 -19.56 -10.70 17.45
CA ILE A 90 -18.19 -10.24 17.74
C ILE A 90 -18.10 -8.74 17.44
N PRO A 91 -17.89 -7.84 18.41
CA PRO A 91 -17.87 -6.39 18.17
C PRO A 91 -16.54 -5.87 17.60
N ASN A 92 -15.47 -6.65 17.65
CA ASN A 92 -14.13 -6.20 17.23
C ASN A 92 -13.93 -6.33 15.72
N GLU A 93 -13.73 -5.19 15.05
CA GLU A 93 -13.56 -5.11 13.61
C GLU A 93 -12.33 -5.87 13.08
N ALA A 94 -11.18 -5.75 13.77
CA ALA A 94 -9.95 -6.42 13.37
C ALA A 94 -10.07 -7.94 13.49
N VAL A 95 -10.75 -8.43 14.52
CA VAL A 95 -11.07 -9.85 14.69
C VAL A 95 -12.03 -10.33 13.61
N GLN A 96 -13.05 -9.54 13.28
CA GLN A 96 -13.96 -9.85 12.16
C GLN A 96 -13.17 -9.96 10.84
N VAL A 97 -12.23 -9.04 10.57
CA VAL A 97 -11.37 -9.09 9.37
C VAL A 97 -10.48 -10.33 9.37
N PHE A 98 -9.85 -10.66 10.50
CA PHE A 98 -9.06 -11.89 10.67
C PHE A 98 -9.89 -13.14 10.35
N LEU A 99 -11.08 -13.24 10.94
CA LEU A 99 -11.99 -14.36 10.73
C LEU A 99 -12.43 -14.46 9.25
N VAL A 100 -12.83 -13.34 8.65
CA VAL A 100 -13.22 -13.25 7.24
C VAL A 100 -12.10 -13.71 6.30
N GLN A 101 -10.85 -13.39 6.61
CA GLN A 101 -9.69 -13.80 5.78
C GLN A 101 -9.26 -15.25 5.99
N THR A 102 -9.48 -15.80 7.19
CA THR A 102 -9.00 -17.14 7.55
C THR A 102 -10.07 -18.22 7.34
N TRP A 103 -11.36 -17.89 7.39
CA TRP A 103 -12.48 -18.82 7.17
C TRP A 103 -12.41 -19.60 5.85
N PRO A 104 -12.11 -18.98 4.69
CA PRO A 104 -11.99 -19.72 3.43
C PRO A 104 -10.84 -20.74 3.41
N ARG A 105 -9.92 -20.67 4.39
CA ARG A 105 -8.77 -21.57 4.53
C ARG A 105 -9.01 -22.69 5.54
N ALA A 106 -10.16 -22.70 6.21
CA ALA A 106 -10.52 -23.76 7.15
C ALA A 106 -10.63 -25.10 6.41
N LYS A 107 -10.03 -26.15 7.00
CA LYS A 107 -10.07 -27.50 6.45
C LYS A 107 -11.42 -28.19 6.68
N GLN A 108 -12.11 -27.80 7.76
CA GLN A 108 -13.40 -28.35 8.16
C GLN A 108 -14.24 -27.23 8.78
N TRP A 109 -15.53 -27.21 8.44
CA TRP A 109 -16.51 -26.32 9.05
C TRP A 109 -17.01 -26.95 10.35
N VAL A 110 -16.79 -26.27 11.48
CA VAL A 110 -17.27 -26.69 12.80
C VAL A 110 -18.40 -25.75 13.20
N ASP A 111 -19.52 -26.31 13.68
CA ASP A 111 -20.55 -25.49 14.28
C ASP A 111 -20.00 -24.86 15.55
N THR A 112 -19.81 -23.55 15.50
CA THR A 112 -19.31 -22.84 16.67
C THR A 112 -20.43 -22.25 17.48
N ARG A 113 -21.69 -22.23 17.03
CA ARG A 113 -22.82 -21.46 17.63
C ARG A 113 -23.05 -21.75 19.11
N ASP A 114 -22.83 -22.99 19.54
CA ASP A 114 -22.97 -23.37 20.95
C ASP A 114 -21.79 -22.96 21.84
N VAL A 115 -20.69 -22.46 21.27
CA VAL A 115 -19.52 -22.00 22.02
C VAL A 115 -19.71 -20.53 22.42
N PRO A 116 -19.59 -20.17 23.71
CA PRO A 116 -19.63 -18.76 24.09
C PRO A 116 -18.55 -17.95 23.38
N THR A 117 -18.90 -16.77 22.86
CA THR A 117 -18.01 -15.92 22.05
C THR A 117 -16.66 -15.66 22.75
N ARG A 118 -16.68 -15.44 24.07
CA ARG A 118 -15.46 -15.25 24.86
C ARG A 118 -14.50 -16.44 24.79
N VAL A 119 -15.03 -17.67 24.86
CA VAL A 119 -14.23 -18.91 24.79
C VAL A 119 -13.67 -19.10 23.39
N LEU A 120 -14.48 -18.81 22.36
CA LEU A 120 -14.04 -18.87 20.97
C LEU A 120 -12.87 -17.91 20.72
N LEU A 121 -12.97 -16.66 21.18
CA LEU A 121 -11.92 -15.66 21.03
C LEU A 121 -10.64 -16.04 21.79
N GLN A 122 -10.74 -16.60 23.00
CA GLN A 122 -9.58 -17.10 23.72
C GLN A 122 -8.84 -18.22 22.97
N ARG A 123 -9.58 -19.13 22.31
CA ARG A 123 -8.99 -20.20 21.50
C ARG A 123 -8.32 -19.67 20.23
N LEU A 124 -8.88 -18.62 19.64
CA LEU A 124 -8.37 -18.02 18.42
C LEU A 124 -7.23 -17.03 18.67
N LYS A 125 -7.03 -16.59 19.92
CA LYS A 125 -6.03 -15.57 20.27
C LYS A 125 -4.63 -15.84 19.68
N PRO A 126 -4.03 -17.05 19.81
CA PRO A 126 -2.70 -17.30 19.25
C PRO A 126 -2.64 -17.10 17.73
N GLN A 127 -3.66 -17.55 17.02
CA GLN A 127 -3.74 -17.44 15.55
C GLN A 127 -3.99 -15.98 15.11
N TYR A 128 -4.77 -15.25 15.88
CA TYR A 128 -5.00 -13.83 15.67
C TYR A 128 -3.72 -13.01 15.87
N ASP A 129 -2.97 -13.27 16.94
CA ASP A 129 -1.71 -12.58 17.25
C ASP A 129 -0.67 -12.84 16.14
N GLU A 130 -0.53 -14.09 15.69
CA GLU A 130 0.35 -14.43 14.56
C GLU A 130 -0.08 -13.74 13.26
N TRP A 131 -1.38 -13.72 12.95
CA TRP A 131 -1.89 -13.05 11.75
C TRP A 131 -1.62 -11.54 11.80
N ARG A 132 -1.79 -10.91 12.98
CA ARG A 132 -1.50 -9.49 13.17
C ARG A 132 -0.02 -9.21 12.96
N ARG A 133 0.86 -10.01 13.56
CA ARG A 133 2.31 -9.89 13.40
C ARG A 133 2.71 -9.98 11.93
N LYS A 134 2.21 -10.99 11.20
CA LYS A 134 2.45 -11.16 9.75
C LYS A 134 1.95 -9.97 8.93
N ARG A 135 0.79 -9.39 9.28
CA ARG A 135 0.30 -8.18 8.59
C ARG A 135 1.23 -6.99 8.80
N THR A 136 1.69 -6.80 10.03
CA THR A 136 2.60 -5.70 10.38
C THR A 136 3.93 -5.85 9.65
N GLU A 137 4.51 -7.05 9.68
CA GLU A 137 5.72 -7.38 8.92
C GLU A 137 5.53 -7.14 7.42
N ALA A 138 4.40 -7.57 6.84
CA ALA A 138 4.11 -7.35 5.42
C ALA A 138 3.91 -5.87 5.07
N THR A 139 3.29 -5.08 5.94
CA THR A 139 3.15 -3.64 5.72
C THR A 139 4.48 -2.91 5.81
N GLU A 140 5.34 -3.28 6.77
CA GLU A 140 6.67 -2.70 6.89
C GLU A 140 7.57 -3.10 5.72
N ALA A 141 7.50 -4.36 5.26
CA ALA A 141 8.20 -4.80 4.06
C ALA A 141 7.77 -3.99 2.82
N ARG A 142 6.46 -3.76 2.64
CA ARG A 142 5.94 -2.92 1.54
C ARG A 142 6.39 -1.46 1.65
N LYS A 143 6.41 -0.89 2.86
CA LYS A 143 6.93 0.47 3.09
C LYS A 143 8.42 0.54 2.77
N ALA A 144 9.20 -0.47 3.17
CA ALA A 144 10.63 -0.54 2.88
C ALA A 144 10.90 -0.66 1.38
N GLU A 145 10.16 -1.51 0.67
CA GLU A 145 10.25 -1.64 -0.79
C GLU A 145 9.87 -0.33 -1.50
N ALA A 146 8.78 0.32 -1.07
CA ALA A 146 8.36 1.61 -1.60
C ALA A 146 9.42 2.71 -1.36
N ARG A 147 10.05 2.73 -0.18
CA ARG A 147 11.16 3.65 0.13
C ARG A 147 12.37 3.38 -0.75
N LYS A 148 12.73 2.11 -0.97
CA LYS A 148 13.83 1.73 -1.87
C LYS A 148 13.57 2.21 -3.29
N LYS A 149 12.38 1.92 -3.84
CA LYS A 149 11.96 2.39 -5.18
C LYS A 149 11.94 3.91 -5.28
N ALA A 150 11.45 4.60 -4.25
CA ALA A 150 11.44 6.05 -4.21
C ALA A 150 12.86 6.64 -4.16
N ALA A 151 13.78 6.01 -3.43
CA ALA A 151 15.19 6.41 -3.38
C ALA A 151 15.90 6.18 -4.72
N GLU A 152 15.66 5.03 -5.38
CA GLU A 152 16.18 4.73 -6.71
C GLU A 152 15.66 5.75 -7.75
N ALA A 153 14.36 6.04 -7.74
CA ALA A 153 13.77 7.06 -8.61
C ALA A 153 14.24 8.48 -8.30
N ALA A 154 14.56 8.80 -7.04
CA ALA A 154 15.14 10.09 -6.67
C ALA A 154 16.59 10.22 -7.13
N ALA A 155 17.39 9.16 -6.94
CA ALA A 155 18.77 9.12 -7.42
C ALA A 155 18.85 9.22 -8.95
N TYR A 156 17.96 8.52 -9.65
CA TYR A 156 17.82 8.63 -11.10
C TYR A 156 17.50 10.07 -11.55
N ARG A 157 16.49 10.71 -10.92
CA ARG A 157 16.15 12.11 -11.21
C ARG A 157 17.31 13.07 -10.94
N GLN A 158 18.05 12.85 -9.87
CA GLN A 158 19.24 13.66 -9.56
C GLN A 158 20.32 13.50 -10.64
N LYS A 159 20.59 12.28 -11.11
CA LYS A 159 21.56 12.05 -12.21
C LYS A 159 21.19 12.81 -13.48
N LEU A 160 19.91 12.80 -13.85
CA LEU A 160 19.43 13.57 -15.01
C LEU A 160 19.62 15.07 -14.79
N GLN A 161 19.29 15.56 -13.59
CA GLN A 161 19.44 16.97 -13.24
C GLN A 161 20.91 17.41 -13.27
N ASP A 162 21.83 16.61 -12.70
CA ASP A 162 23.26 16.89 -12.68
C ASP A 162 23.86 16.90 -14.10
N ALA A 163 23.32 16.07 -15.00
CA ALA A 163 23.68 16.06 -16.42
C ALA A 163 22.97 17.15 -17.25
N GLY A 164 22.03 17.90 -16.66
CA GLY A 164 21.22 18.89 -17.37
C GLY A 164 20.23 18.28 -18.38
N ILE A 165 19.96 16.98 -18.30
CA ILE A 165 19.11 16.25 -19.24
C ILE A 165 17.64 16.46 -18.88
N THR A 166 16.86 16.89 -19.87
CA THR A 166 15.41 17.03 -19.76
C THR A 166 14.73 16.39 -20.96
N ALA A 167 13.47 15.96 -20.78
CA ALA A 167 12.69 15.38 -21.88
C ALA A 167 12.52 16.38 -23.03
N ASP A 168 12.19 17.64 -22.71
CA ASP A 168 12.09 18.73 -23.69
C ASP A 168 13.43 18.98 -24.41
N GLY A 169 14.53 19.07 -23.66
CA GLY A 169 15.87 19.29 -24.25
C GLY A 169 16.29 18.17 -25.20
N LEU A 170 16.00 16.90 -24.87
CA LEU A 170 16.28 15.77 -25.77
C LEU A 170 15.44 15.82 -27.04
N VAL A 171 14.17 16.23 -26.93
CA VAL A 171 13.30 16.42 -28.11
C VAL A 171 13.82 17.56 -28.99
N GLU A 172 14.24 18.67 -28.40
CA GLU A 172 14.83 19.80 -29.14
C GLU A 172 16.12 19.39 -29.87
N MET A 173 16.99 18.61 -29.23
CA MET A 173 18.20 18.07 -29.87
C MET A 173 17.86 17.18 -31.06
N VAL A 174 16.87 16.28 -30.93
CA VAL A 174 16.39 15.42 -32.02
C VAL A 174 15.78 16.25 -33.17
N ASP A 175 15.03 17.31 -32.85
CA ASP A 175 14.40 18.17 -33.86
C ASP A 175 15.41 19.03 -34.62
N ALA A 176 16.54 19.38 -34.00
CA ALA A 176 17.61 20.14 -34.62
C ALA A 176 18.49 19.30 -35.57
N SER A 177 18.43 17.97 -35.46
CA SER A 177 19.18 17.07 -36.33
C SER A 177 18.59 16.98 -37.74
N ASP A 178 19.47 16.82 -38.73
CA ASP A 178 19.06 16.58 -40.10
C ASP A 178 18.31 15.24 -40.23
N ARG A 179 17.27 15.24 -41.06
CA ARG A 179 16.39 14.07 -41.26
C ARG A 179 16.83 13.29 -42.48
N PHE A 180 16.97 11.99 -42.28
CA PHE A 180 17.37 11.03 -43.31
C PHE A 180 16.32 9.93 -43.49
N ASP A 181 16.49 9.16 -44.56
CA ASP A 181 15.68 7.97 -44.78
C ASP A 181 15.89 6.93 -43.65
N PRO A 182 14.81 6.29 -43.16
CA PRO A 182 14.89 5.31 -42.08
C PRO A 182 15.89 4.17 -42.35
N ALA A 183 16.84 3.97 -41.44
CA ALA A 183 17.72 2.81 -41.43
C ALA A 183 17.14 1.66 -40.56
N PRO A 184 17.48 0.39 -40.84
CA PRO A 184 17.05 -0.75 -40.04
C PRO A 184 17.44 -0.65 -38.56
N ILE A 185 16.50 -0.99 -37.67
CA ILE A 185 16.66 -0.91 -36.21
C ILE A 185 17.64 -1.96 -35.68
N ALA A 186 18.50 -1.56 -34.74
CA ALA A 186 19.35 -2.44 -33.96
C ALA A 186 18.88 -2.55 -32.49
N ALA A 187 19.03 -1.47 -31.70
CA ALA A 187 18.75 -1.48 -30.25
C ALA A 187 17.96 -0.23 -29.82
N LYS A 188 17.09 -0.35 -28.82
CA LYS A 188 16.37 0.81 -28.27
C LYS A 188 17.27 1.60 -27.33
N LEU A 189 17.33 2.92 -27.51
CA LEU A 189 18.05 3.84 -26.63
C LEU A 189 17.13 4.42 -25.56
N ALA A 190 16.05 5.07 -25.99
CA ALA A 190 15.19 5.82 -25.09
C ALA A 190 13.72 5.84 -25.57
N GLU A 191 12.83 6.15 -24.63
CA GLU A 191 11.43 6.48 -24.91
C GLU A 191 11.10 7.77 -24.17
N ILE A 192 10.81 8.82 -24.94
CA ILE A 192 10.63 10.18 -24.46
C ILE A 192 9.18 10.58 -24.70
N THR A 193 8.54 11.17 -23.69
CA THR A 193 7.17 11.68 -23.80
C THR A 193 7.14 13.12 -23.30
N VAL A 194 6.73 14.03 -24.18
CA VAL A 194 6.62 15.47 -23.92
C VAL A 194 5.31 15.95 -24.50
N GLY A 195 4.39 16.38 -23.64
CA GLY A 195 3.05 16.80 -24.07
C GLY A 195 2.32 15.68 -24.82
N ASP A 196 1.97 15.94 -26.08
CA ASP A 196 1.32 15.01 -26.99
C ASP A 196 2.29 14.20 -27.87
N ARG A 197 3.60 14.50 -27.80
CA ARG A 197 4.65 13.83 -28.58
C ARG A 197 5.24 12.67 -27.81
N HIS A 198 5.43 11.56 -28.51
CA HIS A 198 6.02 10.35 -27.98
C HIS A 198 7.07 9.83 -28.95
N LEU A 199 8.34 9.92 -28.57
CA LEU A 199 9.49 9.54 -29.38
C LEU A 199 10.11 8.26 -28.83
N ARG A 200 10.39 7.31 -29.72
CA ARG A 200 11.21 6.13 -29.44
C ARG A 200 12.44 6.20 -30.30
N VAL A 201 13.61 6.29 -29.66
CA VAL A 201 14.88 6.44 -30.35
C VAL A 201 15.65 5.12 -30.31
N PHE A 202 16.21 4.73 -31.44
CA PHE A 202 16.90 3.46 -31.63
C PHE A 202 18.26 3.67 -32.29
N GLU A 203 19.25 2.87 -31.90
CA GLU A 203 20.42 2.60 -32.73
C GLU A 203 19.97 1.88 -34.01
N THR A 204 20.69 2.11 -35.10
CA THR A 204 20.42 1.48 -36.40
C THR A 204 21.61 0.64 -36.86
N SER A 205 21.45 -0.08 -37.96
CA SER A 205 22.55 -0.78 -38.62
C SER A 205 23.58 0.16 -39.25
N ASP A 206 23.21 1.41 -39.55
CA ASP A 206 24.14 2.45 -39.97
C ASP A 206 24.74 3.11 -38.72
N PRO A 207 26.06 3.04 -38.51
CA PRO A 207 26.69 3.62 -37.32
C PRO A 207 26.56 5.14 -37.24
N ASN A 208 26.15 5.83 -38.31
CA ASN A 208 26.01 7.29 -38.34
C ASN A 208 24.56 7.75 -38.13
N LEU A 209 23.60 6.84 -38.01
CA LEU A 209 22.18 7.20 -37.94
C LEU A 209 21.49 6.59 -36.71
N LEU A 210 20.61 7.38 -36.11
CA LEU A 210 19.63 6.92 -35.12
C LEU A 210 18.24 6.91 -35.78
N LEU A 211 17.42 5.91 -35.48
CA LEU A 211 16.03 5.90 -35.93
C LEU A 211 15.13 6.47 -34.85
N VAL A 212 14.29 7.43 -35.21
CA VAL A 212 13.25 7.99 -34.37
C VAL A 212 11.90 7.54 -34.89
N LYS A 213 11.13 6.90 -34.00
CA LYS A 213 9.71 6.63 -34.21
C LYS A 213 8.91 7.58 -33.35
N GLU A 214 8.27 8.54 -33.99
CA GLU A 214 7.50 9.58 -33.34
C GLU A 214 6.00 9.30 -33.52
N LYS A 215 5.26 9.44 -32.44
CA LYS A 215 3.80 9.44 -32.43
C LYS A 215 3.32 10.74 -31.80
N ASP A 216 2.49 11.48 -32.52
CA ASP A 216 1.86 12.73 -32.08
C ASP A 216 0.36 12.72 -32.41
N LEU A 217 -0.35 13.84 -32.18
CA LEU A 217 -1.76 13.99 -32.56
C LEU A 217 -2.02 13.90 -34.07
N ARG A 218 -0.99 14.10 -34.90
CA ARG A 218 -1.08 14.12 -36.36
C ARG A 218 -0.81 12.75 -36.98
N GLY A 219 -0.25 11.80 -36.23
CA GLY A 219 -0.07 10.43 -36.67
C GLY A 219 1.23 9.81 -36.14
N SER A 220 1.75 8.83 -36.89
CA SER A 220 3.04 8.20 -36.61
C SER A 220 4.00 8.48 -37.75
N ARG A 221 5.25 8.79 -37.41
CA ARG A 221 6.31 9.12 -38.35
C ARG A 221 7.58 8.40 -37.94
N ASP A 222 8.24 7.82 -38.91
CA ASP A 222 9.54 7.18 -38.75
C ASP A 222 10.54 7.98 -39.59
N TYR A 223 11.63 8.43 -38.98
CA TYR A 223 12.71 9.15 -39.66
C TYR A 223 14.04 8.81 -38.99
N ALA A 224 15.14 8.90 -39.75
CA ALA A 224 16.47 8.81 -39.18
C ALA A 224 17.03 10.21 -38.89
N ILE A 225 17.88 10.32 -37.87
CA ILE A 225 18.65 11.51 -37.55
C ILE A 225 20.13 11.19 -37.52
N GLU A 226 20.99 12.18 -37.74
CA GLU A 226 22.43 12.03 -37.55
C GLU A 226 22.73 11.60 -36.10
N ARG A 227 23.67 10.67 -35.97
CA ARG A 227 24.16 10.22 -34.68
C ARG A 227 25.16 11.22 -34.11
N ASP A 228 24.81 11.78 -32.97
CA ASP A 228 25.73 12.52 -32.10
C ASP A 228 26.03 11.69 -30.84
N GLU A 229 27.31 11.53 -30.48
CA GLU A 229 27.71 10.72 -29.34
C GLU A 229 27.28 11.33 -27.99
N GLY A 230 27.16 12.66 -27.90
CA GLY A 230 26.61 13.35 -26.73
C GLY A 230 25.13 13.03 -26.54
N LEU A 231 24.34 13.19 -27.60
CA LEU A 231 22.92 12.82 -27.63
C LEU A 231 22.73 11.34 -27.31
N VAL A 232 23.55 10.44 -27.85
CA VAL A 232 23.46 9.00 -27.55
C VAL A 232 23.72 8.72 -26.06
N ALA A 233 24.72 9.38 -25.46
CA ALA A 233 25.00 9.23 -24.03
C ALA A 233 23.81 9.72 -23.18
N ASP A 234 23.24 10.87 -23.52
CA ASP A 234 22.11 11.45 -22.80
C ASP A 234 20.83 10.61 -22.95
N LEU A 235 20.58 10.09 -24.16
CA LEU A 235 19.47 9.16 -24.42
C LEU A 235 19.63 7.84 -23.66
N LYS A 236 20.86 7.30 -23.57
CA LYS A 236 21.13 6.08 -22.78
C LYS A 236 20.86 6.34 -21.30
N LEU A 237 21.39 7.44 -20.76
CA LEU A 237 21.17 7.81 -19.37
C LEU A 237 19.67 8.06 -19.08
N TYR A 238 18.93 8.68 -20.01
CA TYR A 238 17.48 8.86 -19.91
C TYR A 238 16.69 7.55 -20.11
N GLY A 239 17.26 6.56 -20.80
CA GLY A 239 16.70 5.23 -20.99
C GLY A 239 16.87 4.30 -19.78
N GLU A 240 17.74 4.64 -18.83
CA GLU A 240 18.05 3.85 -17.62
C GLU A 240 16.98 3.96 -16.50
N ALA A 241 15.78 4.48 -16.81
CA ALA A 241 14.72 4.66 -15.82
C ALA A 241 14.46 3.36 -15.00
N PRO A 242 14.44 3.42 -13.65
CA PRO A 242 14.30 2.27 -12.77
C PRO A 242 12.89 1.65 -12.75
#